data_AF-A8PV04-F1
#
_entry.id   AF-A8PV04-F1
#
_cell.length_a   1.000
_cell.length_b   1.000
_cell.length_c   1.000
_cell.angle_alpha   90.00
_cell.angle_beta   90.00
_cell.angle_gamma   90.00
#
_symmetry.space_group_name_H-M   'P 1'
#
loop_
_entity.id
_entity.type
_entity.pdbx_description
1 polymer ?
#
loop_
_entity_poly.entity_id
_entity_poly.type
_entity_poly.pdbx_seq_one_letter_code
_entity_poly.pdbx_strand_id
1 'polypeptide(L)'
;MYQTVGHDAVQKIAEAMNLPLYRRQIRGKAINQGAVYGARDPTKKPSDFEQTDEDETEDLYHLLLHVKEKHPDIEGVSVGAILSNYQRVRVEHVYVYLQFYY
;
A
#
# COMPACT_ATOMS: atom_id res chain seq x y z
N MET A 1 9.07 -3.47 1.56
CA MET A 1 7.76 -3.24 2.23
C MET A 1 7.04 -4.51 2.69
N TYR A 2 7.05 -5.58 1.89
CA TYR A 2 6.12 -6.72 2.02
C TYR A 2 6.76 -7.99 2.59
N GLN A 3 5.98 -8.83 3.27
CA GLN A 3 6.38 -10.17 3.71
C GLN A 3 6.24 -11.16 2.55
N THR A 4 7.33 -11.79 2.14
CA THR A 4 7.34 -12.74 1.02
C THR A 4 7.28 -14.20 1.48
N VAL A 5 7.94 -14.54 2.60
CA VAL A 5 7.89 -15.90 3.15
C VAL A 5 6.48 -16.21 3.62
N GLY A 6 5.92 -17.32 3.13
CA GLY A 6 4.59 -17.81 3.49
C GLY A 6 3.43 -17.16 2.74
N HIS A 7 3.68 -16.34 1.71
CA HIS A 7 2.61 -15.62 1.01
C HIS A 7 1.57 -16.55 0.32
N ASP A 8 1.96 -17.78 0.00
CA ASP A 8 1.04 -18.76 -0.60
C ASP A 8 0.00 -19.29 0.37
N ALA A 9 0.28 -19.27 1.68
CA ALA A 9 -0.68 -19.64 2.71
C ALA A 9 -1.87 -18.67 2.76
N VAL A 10 -1.69 -17.42 2.33
CA VAL A 10 -2.75 -16.39 2.33
C VAL A 10 -3.94 -16.80 1.47
N GLN A 11 -3.70 -17.48 0.34
CA GLN A 11 -4.77 -18.02 -0.51
C GLN A 11 -5.65 -19.02 0.27
N LYS A 12 -5.02 -19.92 1.02
CA LYS A 12 -5.73 -20.93 1.82
C LYS A 12 -6.48 -20.32 3.00
N ILE A 13 -5.94 -19.27 3.61
CA ILE A 13 -6.63 -18.52 4.66
C ILE A 13 -7.88 -17.85 4.10
N ALA A 14 -7.80 -17.17 2.96
CA ALA A 14 -8.94 -16.51 2.33
C ALA A 14 -10.04 -17.53 1.93
N GLU A 15 -9.65 -18.67 1.37
CA GLU A 15 -10.57 -19.79 1.06
C GLU A 15 -11.27 -20.30 2.33
N ALA A 16 -10.54 -20.53 3.41
CA ALA A 16 -11.10 -21.02 4.67
C ALA A 16 -12.02 -20.01 5.36
N MET A 17 -11.76 -18.71 5.20
CA MET A 17 -12.57 -17.63 5.77
C MET A 17 -13.73 -17.20 4.85
N ASN A 18 -13.81 -17.73 3.62
CA ASN A 18 -14.74 -17.31 2.58
C ASN A 18 -14.70 -15.79 2.32
N LEU A 19 -13.49 -15.22 2.24
CA LEU A 19 -13.26 -13.80 1.99
C LEU A 19 -12.66 -13.57 0.60
N PRO A 20 -13.00 -12.45 -0.08
CA PRO A 20 -12.37 -12.09 -1.34
C PRO A 20 -10.88 -11.80 -1.13
N LEU A 21 -10.04 -12.29 -2.06
CA LEU A 21 -8.60 -12.06 -2.04
C LEU A 21 -8.17 -11.31 -3.30
N TYR A 22 -7.57 -10.14 -3.10
CA TYR A 22 -6.95 -9.36 -4.16
C TYR A 22 -5.43 -9.50 -4.07
N ARG A 23 -4.79 -9.80 -5.19
CA ARG A 23 -3.33 -9.91 -5.28
C ARG A 23 -2.83 -9.10 -6.46
N ARG A 24 -1.67 -8.46 -6.27
CA ARG A 24 -0.92 -7.79 -7.33
C ARG A 24 0.54 -8.20 -7.21
N GLN A 25 1.20 -8.38 -8.36
CA GLN A 25 2.64 -8.60 -8.39
C GLN A 25 3.34 -7.29 -7.99
N ILE A 26 4.33 -7.39 -7.12
CA ILE A 26 5.23 -6.26 -6.81
C ILE A 26 6.22 -6.14 -7.98
N ARG A 27 6.20 -4.99 -8.66
CA ARG A 27 7.09 -4.66 -9.78
C ARG A 27 8.07 -3.56 -9.40
N GLY A 28 7.62 -2.62 -8.57
CA GLY A 28 8.42 -1.55 -8.05
C GLY A 28 9.53 -2.04 -7.12
N LYS A 29 10.55 -1.20 -6.97
CA LYS A 29 11.69 -1.36 -6.07
C LYS A 29 11.53 -0.43 -4.88
N ALA A 30 12.28 -0.70 -3.82
CA ALA A 30 12.36 0.21 -2.66
C ALA A 30 13.21 1.45 -3.01
N ILE A 31 12.63 2.38 -3.78
CA ILE A 31 13.29 3.61 -4.25
C ILE A 31 13.49 4.57 -3.09
N ASN A 32 12.42 4.95 -2.41
CA ASN A 32 12.55 5.70 -1.17
C ASN A 32 12.75 4.72 -0.01
N GLN A 33 13.88 4.82 0.71
CA GLN A 33 14.15 4.00 1.90
C GLN A 33 14.04 4.75 3.24
N GLY A 34 13.67 6.04 3.17
CA GLY A 34 13.64 6.94 4.31
C GLY A 34 12.49 6.69 5.29
N ALA A 35 12.61 7.34 6.45
CA ALA A 35 11.62 7.35 7.52
C ALA A 35 10.38 8.22 7.19
N VAL A 36 10.48 9.07 6.17
CA VAL A 36 9.40 9.91 5.63
C VAL A 36 9.12 9.48 4.18
N TYR A 37 7.88 9.68 3.73
CA TYR A 37 7.46 9.32 2.38
C TYR A 37 6.36 10.27 1.90
N GLY A 38 6.36 10.58 0.60
CA GLY A 38 5.39 11.49 -0.01
C GLY A 38 5.34 12.85 0.67
N ALA A 39 4.14 13.45 0.76
CA ALA A 39 3.89 14.78 1.35
C ALA A 39 4.43 15.02 2.77
N ARG A 40 4.92 13.98 3.47
CA ARG A 40 5.59 14.08 4.76
C ARG A 40 7.09 14.29 4.69
N ASP A 41 7.68 14.16 3.51
CA ASP A 41 9.09 14.44 3.29
C ASP A 41 9.27 15.95 3.09
N PRO A 42 9.81 16.69 4.08
CA PRO A 42 9.93 18.14 4.00
C PRO A 42 11.01 18.58 2.99
N THR A 43 11.80 17.63 2.47
CA THR A 43 12.85 17.88 1.49
C THR A 43 12.36 17.82 0.05
N LYS A 44 11.16 17.28 -0.17
CA LYS A 44 10.55 17.12 -1.49
C LYS A 44 9.39 18.10 -1.68
N LYS A 45 9.34 18.75 -2.85
CA LYS A 45 8.19 19.56 -3.25
C LYS A 45 7.07 18.65 -3.73
N PRO A 46 5.80 19.13 -3.74
CA PRO A 46 4.68 18.39 -4.33
C PRO A 46 4.93 17.89 -5.76
N SER A 47 5.70 18.64 -6.55
CA SER A 47 6.15 18.28 -7.90
C SER A 47 7.15 17.13 -7.95
N ASP A 48 7.83 16.85 -6.84
CA ASP A 48 8.93 15.87 -6.74
C ASP A 48 8.41 14.51 -6.23
N PHE A 49 7.12 14.43 -5.86
CA PHE A 49 6.40 13.19 -5.65
C PHE A 49 5.93 12.65 -7.01
N GLU A 50 6.89 12.34 -7.89
CA GLU A 50 6.55 11.53 -9.05
C GLU A 50 6.17 10.14 -8.55
N GLN A 51 4.90 9.77 -8.72
CA GLN A 51 4.44 8.40 -8.62
C GLN A 51 5.07 7.64 -9.78
N THR A 52 6.27 7.11 -9.54
CA THR A 52 6.93 6.27 -10.53
C THR A 52 6.41 4.86 -10.36
N ASP A 53 6.00 4.22 -11.46
CA ASP A 53 5.69 2.78 -11.50
C ASP A 53 6.87 1.88 -11.04
N GLU A 54 8.04 2.50 -10.84
CA GLU A 54 9.24 1.87 -10.32
C GLU A 54 9.29 1.82 -8.77
N ASP A 55 8.40 2.47 -8.01
CA ASP A 55 8.38 2.40 -6.53
C ASP A 55 7.43 1.30 -6.02
N GLU A 56 7.92 0.46 -5.10
CA GLU A 56 7.14 -0.63 -4.49
C GLU A 56 5.87 -0.14 -3.78
N THR A 57 5.79 1.15 -3.42
CA THR A 57 4.64 1.79 -2.80
C THR A 57 3.50 2.02 -3.78
N GLU A 58 3.79 2.29 -5.06
CA GLU A 58 2.75 2.46 -6.09
C GLU A 58 2.05 1.14 -6.42
N ASP A 59 2.74 0.00 -6.26
CA ASP A 59 2.08 -1.31 -6.35
C ASP A 59 0.97 -1.48 -5.31
N LEU A 60 1.16 -0.95 -4.08
CA LEU A 60 0.11 -0.95 -3.06
C LEU A 60 -1.03 -0.01 -3.44
N TYR A 61 -0.71 1.18 -3.96
CA TYR A 61 -1.71 2.12 -4.45
C TYR A 61 -2.61 1.47 -5.50
N HIS A 62 -2.04 0.86 -6.53
CA HIS A 62 -2.83 0.23 -7.59
C HIS A 62 -3.64 -0.99 -7.10
N LEU A 63 -3.12 -1.76 -6.14
CA LEU A 63 -3.88 -2.85 -5.53
C LEU A 63 -5.11 -2.32 -4.79
N LEU A 64 -4.93 -1.30 -3.94
CA LEU A 64 -6.00 -0.73 -3.14
C LEU A 64 -6.99 0.10 -3.98
N LEU A 65 -6.53 0.74 -5.06
CA LEU A 65 -7.40 1.39 -6.04
C LEU A 65 -8.36 0.37 -6.66
N HIS A 66 -7.85 -0.77 -7.14
CA HIS A 66 -8.68 -1.84 -7.68
C HIS A 66 -9.67 -2.39 -6.64
N VAL A 67 -9.27 -2.51 -5.37
CA VAL A 67 -10.18 -2.90 -4.29
C VAL A 67 -11.28 -1.86 -4.10
N LYS A 68 -10.95 -0.57 -4.03
CA LYS A 68 -11.92 0.54 -3.85
C LYS A 68 -12.89 0.68 -5.03
N GLU A 69 -12.42 0.46 -6.26
CA GLU A 69 -13.28 0.43 -7.45
C GLU A 69 -14.29 -0.73 -7.39
N LYS A 70 -13.92 -1.86 -6.79
CA LYS A 70 -14.79 -3.03 -6.63
C LYS A 70 -15.73 -2.92 -5.42
N HIS A 71 -15.30 -2.22 -4.38
CA HIS A 71 -16.02 -2.04 -3.11
C HIS A 71 -15.97 -0.55 -2.70
N PRO A 72 -16.83 0.30 -3.30
CA PRO A 72 -16.81 1.76 -3.06
C PRO A 72 -17.18 2.16 -1.64
N ASP A 73 -17.78 1.25 -0.87
CA ASP A 73 -18.18 1.40 0.53
C ASP A 73 -17.04 1.17 1.52
N ILE A 74 -15.85 0.76 1.07
CA ILE A 74 -14.68 0.65 1.94
C ILE A 74 -14.16 2.05 2.30
N GLU A 75 -14.01 2.27 3.61
CA GLU A 75 -13.54 3.55 4.17
C GLU A 75 -12.16 3.44 4.84
N GLY A 76 -11.63 2.22 5.00
CA GLY A 76 -10.47 1.98 5.86
C GLY A 76 -9.53 0.90 5.36
N VAL A 77 -8.26 1.03 5.74
CA VAL A 77 -7.22 0.02 5.53
C VAL A 77 -6.63 -0.34 6.90
N SER A 78 -6.60 -1.63 7.22
CA SER A 78 -5.94 -2.15 8.42
C SER A 78 -4.64 -2.85 8.02
N VAL A 79 -3.55 -2.57 8.75
CA VAL A 79 -2.24 -3.17 8.50
C VAL A 79 -1.58 -3.64 9.78
N GLY A 80 -0.93 -4.82 9.73
CA GLY A 80 -0.16 -5.39 10.84
C GLY A 80 1.22 -4.76 11.02
N ALA A 81 1.36 -3.44 10.90
CA ALA A 81 2.63 -2.74 11.06
C ALA A 81 2.84 -2.37 12.55
N ILE A 82 3.35 -3.31 13.36
CA ILE A 82 3.43 -3.12 14.82
C ILE A 82 4.51 -2.09 15.21
N LEU A 83 5.68 -2.11 14.56
CA LEU A 83 6.82 -1.23 14.94
C LEU A 83 7.53 -0.54 13.75
N SER A 84 7.13 -0.82 12.50
CA SER A 84 7.85 -0.30 11.33
C SER A 84 7.29 1.03 10.86
N ASN A 85 7.98 2.12 11.21
CA ASN A 85 7.68 3.45 10.63
C ASN A 85 7.79 3.45 9.11
N TYR A 86 8.73 2.69 8.54
CA TYR A 86 8.87 2.53 7.09
C TYR A 86 7.56 2.06 6.44
N GLN A 87 6.93 1.03 7.00
CA GLN A 87 5.67 0.51 6.47
C GLN A 87 4.52 1.48 6.72
N ARG A 88 4.43 2.01 7.95
CA ARG A 88 3.35 2.91 8.34
C ARG A 88 3.24 4.13 7.42
N VAL A 89 4.35 4.85 7.16
CA VAL A 89 4.30 6.10 6.37
C VAL A 89 3.92 5.87 4.90
N ARG A 90 4.24 4.71 4.33
CA ARG A 90 3.85 4.34 2.96
C ARG A 90 2.38 3.96 2.85
N VAL A 91 1.85 3.23 3.83
CA VAL A 91 0.41 2.92 3.89
C VAL A 91 -0.41 4.20 4.09
N GLU A 92 0.00 5.07 5.02
CA GLU A 92 -0.68 6.33 5.27
C GLU A 92 -0.64 7.24 4.03
N HIS A 93 0.48 7.26 3.29
CA HIS A 93 0.56 7.98 2.02
C HIS A 93 -0.46 7.45 1.00
N VAL A 94 -0.49 6.15 0.75
CA VAL A 94 -1.43 5.53 -0.19
C VAL A 94 -2.88 5.80 0.22
N TYR A 95 -3.18 5.73 1.52
CA TYR A 95 -4.51 6.02 2.06
C TYR A 95 -4.97 7.46 1.74
N VAL A 96 -4.09 8.45 1.94
CA VAL A 96 -4.39 9.86 1.62
C VAL A 96 -4.65 10.03 0.12
N TYR A 97 -3.85 9.39 -0.73
CA TYR A 97 -3.95 9.50 -2.19
C TYR A 97 -5.20 8.85 -2.77
N LEU A 98 -5.69 7.78 -2.13
CA LEU A 98 -6.94 7.12 -2.51
C LEU A 98 -8.18 7.92 -2.11
N GLN A 99 -8.03 9.12 -1.53
CA GLN A 99 -9.15 9.95 -1.06
C GLN A 99 -10.12 9.16 -0.18
N PHE A 100 -9.62 8.47 0.85
CA PHE A 100 -10.48 7.91 1.90
C PHE A 100 -11.00 8.98 2.89
N TYR A 101 -11.01 10.25 2.48
CA TYR A 101 -11.64 11.33 3.23
C TYR A 101 -12.95 11.71 2.54
N TYR A 102 -14.02 11.78 3.33
CA TYR A 102 -15.30 12.41 2.95
C TYR A 102 -15.12 13.90 2.63
#